data_AF-M6KSV8-F1
#
_entry.id   AF-M6KSV8-F1
#
_cell.length_a   1.000
_cell.length_b   1.000
_cell.length_c   1.000
_cell.angle_alpha   90.00
_cell.angle_beta   90.00
_cell.angle_gamma   90.00
#
_symmetry.space_group_name_H-M   'P 1'
#
loop_
_entity.id
_entity.type
_entity.pdbx_description
1 polymer ?
#
loop_
_entity_poly.entity_id
_entity_poly.type
_entity_poly.pdbx_seq_one_letter_code
_entity_poly.pdbx_strand_id
1 'polypeptide(L)'
;MSSEGSRPRLPWGMGIPGLKQDPEKTLPILENLKDDKDEVVRRSVANHLNDISKDHPDLVLKIAQQWIGFSKERDLLLKHALRGLLKSGNPKALAIFKFDSDVKVKISNLKLKSKTVKIGEDLFFSFTVRSEQSKQTRLRIEYKIQYAKISGKTSKKVFQVEERLFQPNESTSYQKNNLLNR
;
A
#
# COMPACT_ATOMS: atom_id res chain seq x y z
N MET A 1 -5.65 -3.22 25.29
CA MET A 1 -5.11 -2.99 23.93
C MET A 1 -4.08 -1.85 23.98
N SER A 2 -2.84 -2.14 24.37
CA SER A 2 -1.82 -1.12 24.61
C SER A 2 -1.24 -0.50 23.32
N SER A 3 -1.29 -1.21 22.18
CA SER A 3 -0.81 -0.72 20.88
C SER A 3 -1.76 0.27 20.20
N GLU A 4 -3.07 0.14 20.43
CA GLU A 4 -4.10 1.01 19.83
C GLU A 4 -4.16 2.36 20.55
N GLY A 5 -4.16 2.36 21.90
CA GLY A 5 -4.19 3.58 22.70
C GLY A 5 -2.94 4.46 22.59
N SER A 6 -1.83 3.92 22.09
CA SER A 6 -0.55 4.64 21.91
C SER A 6 -0.30 5.10 20.46
N ARG A 7 -1.28 5.00 19.56
CA ARG A 7 -1.09 5.36 18.15
C ARG A 7 -0.84 6.87 17.99
N PRO A 8 0.18 7.28 17.22
CA PRO A 8 0.44 8.71 16.93
C PRO A 8 -0.73 9.38 16.20
N ARG A 9 -1.53 8.61 15.47
CA ARG A 9 -2.69 9.07 14.72
C ARG A 9 -3.87 8.11 14.93
N LEU A 10 -4.69 8.40 15.93
CA LEU A 10 -5.93 7.66 16.18
C LEU A 10 -7.02 8.07 15.19
N PRO A 11 -7.84 7.13 14.67
CA PRO A 11 -8.97 7.48 13.81
C PRO A 11 -10.14 8.14 14.57
N TRP A 12 -10.22 7.94 15.90
CA TRP A 12 -11.38 8.31 16.74
C TRP A 12 -11.01 9.12 18.00
N GLY A 13 -9.83 9.73 18.04
CA GLY A 13 -9.37 10.52 19.19
C GLY A 13 -8.21 11.46 18.83
N MET A 14 -7.83 12.32 19.78
CA MET A 14 -6.61 13.14 19.64
C MET A 14 -5.39 12.21 19.68
N GLY A 15 -4.72 12.01 18.54
CA GLY A 15 -3.43 11.30 18.52
C GLY A 15 -2.46 11.97 19.48
N ILE A 16 -1.62 11.18 20.16
CA ILE A 16 -0.72 11.71 21.21
C ILE A 16 0.43 12.48 20.53
N PRO A 17 0.47 13.83 20.57
CA PRO A 17 1.41 14.61 19.75
C PRO A 17 2.88 14.32 20.10
N GLY A 18 3.17 13.98 21.37
CA GLY A 18 4.50 13.59 21.81
C GLY A 18 5.03 12.31 21.17
N LEU A 19 4.15 11.34 20.85
CA LEU A 19 4.53 10.08 20.18
C LEU A 19 4.69 10.24 18.66
N LYS A 20 4.18 11.35 18.11
CA LYS A 20 4.46 11.73 16.72
C LYS A 20 5.88 12.30 16.57
N GLN A 21 6.36 13.05 17.57
CA GLN A 21 7.70 13.63 17.56
C GLN A 21 8.78 12.60 17.86
N ASP A 22 8.50 11.68 18.79
CA ASP A 22 9.43 10.64 19.21
C ASP A 22 8.73 9.26 19.18
N PRO A 23 8.71 8.60 18.00
CA PRO A 23 8.09 7.28 17.87
C PRO A 23 8.91 6.17 18.56
N GLU A 24 10.15 6.42 19.00
CA GLU A 24 11.01 5.40 19.60
C GLU A 24 10.43 4.84 20.89
N LYS A 25 9.68 5.67 21.64
CA LYS A 25 9.01 5.28 22.89
C LYS A 25 7.98 4.17 22.73
N THR A 26 7.37 4.01 21.55
CA THR A 26 6.38 2.94 21.32
C THR A 26 7.00 1.69 20.70
N LEU A 27 8.22 1.77 20.15
CA LEU A 27 8.86 0.64 19.48
C LEU A 27 9.01 -0.60 20.35
N PRO A 28 9.38 -0.53 21.65
CA PRO A 28 9.46 -1.73 22.50
C PRO A 28 8.12 -2.48 22.60
N ILE A 29 7.00 -1.76 22.60
CA ILE A 29 5.67 -2.37 22.62
C ILE A 29 5.40 -3.07 21.29
N LEU A 30 5.72 -2.42 20.16
CA LEU A 30 5.52 -3.00 18.83
C LEU A 30 6.40 -4.23 18.61
N GLU A 31 7.64 -4.18 19.09
CA GLU A 31 8.61 -5.28 19.04
C GLU A 31 8.09 -6.52 19.78
N ASN A 32 7.48 -6.33 20.95
CA ASN A 32 6.89 -7.42 21.74
C ASN A 32 5.62 -8.02 21.10
N LEU A 33 4.87 -7.22 20.34
CA LEU A 33 3.55 -7.60 19.80
C LEU A 33 3.58 -8.02 18.32
N LYS A 34 4.72 -7.91 17.63
CA LYS A 34 4.83 -8.20 16.19
C LYS A 34 4.47 -9.64 15.80
N ASP A 35 4.62 -10.58 16.73
CA ASP A 35 4.34 -12.01 16.56
C ASP A 35 3.19 -12.51 17.44
N ASP A 36 2.35 -11.60 17.96
CA ASP A 36 1.19 -11.99 18.76
C ASP A 36 0.32 -12.99 17.99
N LYS A 37 -0.30 -13.97 18.67
CA LYS A 37 -1.13 -14.99 18.03
C LYS A 37 -2.43 -14.41 17.47
N ASP A 38 -2.95 -13.34 18.06
CA ASP A 38 -4.16 -12.68 17.62
C ASP A 38 -3.87 -11.76 16.42
N GLU A 39 -4.61 -11.98 15.32
CA GLU A 39 -4.52 -11.13 14.13
C GLU A 39 -4.88 -9.67 14.44
N VAL A 40 -5.85 -9.43 15.34
CA VAL A 40 -6.28 -8.08 15.70
C VAL A 40 -5.14 -7.30 16.34
N VAL A 41 -4.33 -7.96 17.17
CA VAL A 41 -3.13 -7.35 17.78
C VAL A 41 -2.10 -7.04 16.70
N ARG A 42 -1.76 -8.00 15.84
CA ARG A 42 -0.84 -7.79 14.70
C ARG A 42 -1.32 -6.67 13.77
N ARG A 43 -2.63 -6.58 13.52
CA ARG A 43 -3.25 -5.52 12.72
C ARG A 43 -3.09 -4.15 13.38
N SER A 44 -3.23 -4.05 14.70
CA SER A 44 -2.98 -2.83 15.46
C SER A 44 -1.52 -2.40 15.36
N VAL A 45 -0.56 -3.32 15.51
CA VAL A 45 0.87 -3.06 15.29
C VAL A 45 1.12 -2.52 13.88
N ALA A 46 0.56 -3.17 12.85
CA ALA A 46 0.70 -2.72 11.47
C ALA A 46 0.09 -1.33 11.23
N ASN A 47 -1.05 -1.03 11.85
CA ASN A 47 -1.65 0.30 11.77
C ASN A 47 -0.77 1.37 12.44
N HIS A 48 -0.20 1.05 13.61
CA HIS A 48 0.71 1.93 14.34
C HIS A 48 1.97 2.22 13.50
N LEU A 49 2.61 1.20 12.93
CA LEU A 49 3.75 1.38 12.02
C LEU A 49 3.40 2.20 10.77
N ASN A 50 2.22 2.01 10.20
CA ASN A 50 1.75 2.82 9.08
C ASN A 50 1.50 4.30 9.47
N ASP A 51 1.16 4.57 10.73
CA ASP A 51 1.03 5.95 11.19
C ASP A 51 2.39 6.61 11.40
N ILE A 52 3.36 5.88 11.96
CA ILE A 52 4.75 6.33 12.07
C ILE A 52 5.33 6.61 10.67
N SER A 53 5.08 5.76 9.68
CA SER A 53 5.68 5.88 8.34
C SER A 53 5.27 7.14 7.56
N LYS A 54 4.20 7.83 8.00
CA LYS A 54 3.77 9.11 7.41
C LYS A 54 4.72 10.25 7.74
N ASP A 55 5.37 10.20 8.90
CA ASP A 55 6.26 11.25 9.41
C ASP A 55 7.72 10.75 9.47
N HIS A 56 7.94 9.46 9.72
CA HIS A 56 9.24 8.80 9.88
C HIS A 56 9.38 7.56 8.98
N PRO A 57 9.33 7.71 7.64
CA PRO A 57 9.32 6.58 6.70
C PRO A 57 10.59 5.72 6.78
N ASP A 58 11.77 6.32 6.91
CA ASP A 58 13.05 5.58 6.94
C ASP A 58 13.17 4.68 8.19
N LEU A 59 12.63 5.11 9.34
CA LEU A 59 12.58 4.29 10.55
C LEU A 59 11.75 3.02 10.32
N VAL A 60 10.55 3.16 9.76
CA VAL A 60 9.66 2.01 9.51
C VAL A 60 10.24 1.08 8.43
N LEU A 61 10.92 1.64 7.42
CA LEU A 61 11.64 0.85 6.42
C LEU A 61 12.79 0.04 7.05
N LYS A 62 13.55 0.63 7.97
CA LYS A 62 14.62 -0.07 8.71
C LYS A 62 14.05 -1.22 9.54
N ILE A 63 12.96 -0.99 10.28
CA ILE A 63 12.26 -2.03 11.06
C ILE A 63 11.78 -3.15 10.13
N ALA A 64 11.09 -2.80 9.04
CA ALA A 64 10.56 -3.78 8.10
C ALA A 64 11.67 -4.62 7.46
N GLN A 65 12.82 -4.01 7.14
CA GLN A 65 13.98 -4.72 6.60
C GLN A 65 14.57 -5.73 7.60
N GLN A 66 14.50 -5.44 8.90
CA GLN A 66 14.94 -6.35 9.95
C GLN A 66 13.93 -7.48 10.22
N TRP A 67 12.64 -7.19 10.06
CA TRP A 67 11.56 -8.08 10.46
C TRP A 67 11.11 -9.05 9.35
N ILE A 68 11.29 -8.70 8.08
CA ILE A 68 10.78 -9.46 6.93
C ILE A 68 11.37 -10.87 6.84
N GLY A 69 10.55 -11.84 6.42
CA GLY A 69 10.96 -13.22 6.12
C GLY A 69 10.96 -14.16 7.33
N PHE A 70 10.59 -13.69 8.52
CA PHE A 70 10.53 -14.54 9.72
C PHE A 70 9.32 -15.48 9.73
N SER A 71 8.14 -14.97 9.40
CA SER A 71 6.90 -15.74 9.33
C SER A 71 5.93 -15.11 8.34
N LYS A 72 4.98 -15.91 7.85
CA LYS A 72 3.94 -15.43 6.93
C LYS A 72 3.09 -14.34 7.57
N GLU A 73 2.78 -14.50 8.86
CA GLU A 73 1.98 -13.57 9.65
C GLU A 73 2.69 -12.22 9.81
N ARG A 74 4.00 -12.25 10.07
CA ARG A 74 4.80 -11.03 10.20
C ARG A 74 4.98 -10.34 8.85
N ASP A 75 5.15 -11.08 7.76
CA ASP A 75 5.22 -10.51 6.42
C ASP A 75 3.89 -9.83 6.02
N LEU A 76 2.75 -10.41 6.39
CA LEU A 76 1.43 -9.79 6.20
C LEU A 76 1.25 -8.51 7.04
N LEU A 77 1.70 -8.53 8.30
CA LEU A 77 1.75 -7.35 9.17
C LEU A 77 2.56 -6.24 8.50
N LEU A 78 3.78 -6.53 8.04
CA LEU A 78 4.67 -5.57 7.39
C LEU A 78 4.07 -5.03 6.09
N LYS A 79 3.43 -5.90 5.29
CA LYS A 79 2.76 -5.48 4.04
C LYS A 79 1.62 -4.51 4.33
N HIS A 80 0.89 -4.70 5.42
CA HIS A 80 -0.13 -3.74 5.87
C HIS A 80 0.49 -2.47 6.43
N ALA A 81 1.60 -2.56 7.17
CA ALA A 81 2.32 -1.42 7.74
C ALA A 81 2.89 -0.48 6.68
N LEU A 82 3.44 -1.05 5.60
CA LEU A 82 4.07 -0.31 4.50
C LEU A 82 3.08 0.07 3.38
N ARG A 83 1.78 -0.18 3.53
CA ARG A 83 0.77 0.03 2.47
C ARG A 83 0.79 1.45 1.86
N GLY A 84 1.04 2.47 2.67
CA GLY A 84 1.16 3.85 2.20
C GLY A 84 2.37 4.05 1.30
N LEU A 85 3.53 3.52 1.73
CA LEU A 85 4.79 3.58 0.99
C LEU A 85 4.76 2.72 -0.29
N LEU A 86 4.09 1.56 -0.24
CA LEU A 86 3.86 0.73 -1.43
C LEU A 86 3.01 1.47 -2.46
N LYS A 87 1.90 2.08 -2.04
CA LYS A 87 1.01 2.87 -2.93
C LYS A 87 1.68 4.14 -3.46
N SER A 88 2.65 4.70 -2.76
CA SER A 88 3.43 5.83 -3.26
C SER A 88 4.51 5.41 -4.25
N GLY A 89 4.78 4.11 -4.39
CA GLY A 89 5.85 3.58 -5.23
C GLY A 89 7.24 3.76 -4.61
N ASN A 90 7.35 3.77 -3.28
CA ASN A 90 8.63 3.93 -2.60
C ASN A 90 9.59 2.77 -2.96
N PRO A 91 10.77 3.03 -3.55
CA PRO A 91 11.67 1.98 -4.01
C PRO A 91 12.19 1.06 -2.90
N LYS A 92 12.48 1.61 -1.72
CA LYS A 92 12.94 0.82 -0.56
C LYS A 92 11.84 -0.12 -0.07
N ALA A 93 10.59 0.35 0.01
CA ALA A 93 9.45 -0.48 0.38
C ALA A 93 9.21 -1.61 -0.64
N LEU A 94 9.33 -1.30 -1.93
CA LEU A 94 9.19 -2.28 -3.00
C LEU A 94 10.29 -3.36 -2.92
N ALA A 95 11.55 -2.95 -2.68
CA ALA A 95 12.67 -3.87 -2.53
C ALA A 95 12.51 -4.85 -1.36
N ILE A 96 11.96 -4.41 -0.21
CA ILE A 96 11.70 -5.28 0.96
C ILE A 96 10.82 -6.48 0.57
N PHE A 97 9.83 -6.28 -0.31
CA PHE A 97 8.95 -7.34 -0.79
C PHE A 97 9.41 -7.99 -2.10
N LYS A 98 10.68 -7.78 -2.47
CA LYS A 98 11.32 -8.37 -3.65
C LYS A 98 10.60 -8.03 -4.95
N PHE A 99 10.07 -6.81 -5.05
CA PHE A 99 9.62 -6.28 -6.34
C PHE A 99 10.82 -5.80 -7.13
N ASP A 100 10.90 -6.21 -8.39
CA ASP A 100 11.95 -5.76 -9.30
C ASP A 100 11.81 -4.26 -9.58
N SER A 101 12.94 -3.56 -9.58
CA SER A 101 12.99 -2.13 -9.90
C SER A 101 13.00 -1.85 -11.40
N ASP A 102 13.46 -2.81 -12.21
CA ASP A 102 13.52 -2.72 -13.68
C ASP A 102 12.50 -3.66 -14.34
N VAL A 103 11.24 -3.23 -14.28
CA VAL A 103 10.12 -3.98 -14.86
C VAL A 103 9.77 -3.43 -16.25
N LYS A 104 10.10 -4.20 -17.27
CA LYS A 104 9.65 -4.04 -18.66
C LYS A 104 8.26 -4.63 -18.86
N VAL A 105 7.26 -3.75 -18.91
CA VAL A 105 5.84 -4.10 -19.10
C VAL A 105 5.22 -3.11 -20.07
N LYS A 106 4.40 -3.63 -20.97
CA LYS A 106 3.58 -2.83 -21.89
C LYS A 106 2.12 -2.82 -21.44
N ILE A 107 1.56 -1.62 -21.31
CA ILE A 107 0.12 -1.43 -21.12
C ILE A 107 -0.49 -1.00 -22.46
N SER A 108 -1.51 -1.72 -22.92
CA SER A 108 -2.21 -1.43 -24.17
C SER A 108 -3.72 -1.54 -24.00
N ASN A 109 -4.46 -1.19 -25.05
CA ASN A 109 -5.93 -1.34 -25.11
C ASN A 109 -6.68 -0.66 -23.96
N LEU A 110 -6.18 0.47 -23.44
CA LEU A 110 -6.92 1.24 -22.45
C LEU A 110 -8.20 1.79 -23.08
N LYS A 111 -9.35 1.28 -22.65
CA LYS A 111 -10.67 1.68 -23.14
C LYS A 111 -11.56 2.08 -21.97
N LEU A 112 -12.14 3.27 -22.07
CA LEU A 112 -13.19 3.74 -21.15
C LEU A 112 -14.54 3.41 -21.78
N LYS A 113 -15.49 2.90 -20.99
CA LYS A 113 -16.88 2.70 -21.45
C LYS A 113 -17.55 4.04 -21.77
N SER A 114 -17.25 5.05 -20.96
CA SER A 114 -17.78 6.42 -21.10
C SER A 114 -16.65 7.43 -20.91
N LYS A 115 -16.64 8.50 -21.72
CA LYS A 115 -15.67 9.61 -21.57
C LYS A 115 -16.04 10.56 -20.43
N THR A 116 -17.31 10.57 -20.05
CA THR A 116 -17.87 11.37 -18.96
C THR A 116 -18.64 10.45 -18.02
N VAL A 117 -18.41 10.57 -16.72
CA VAL A 117 -19.07 9.79 -15.67
C VAL A 117 -19.45 10.75 -14.55
N LYS A 118 -20.66 10.65 -14.01
CA LYS A 118 -21.09 11.53 -12.90
C LYS A 118 -20.54 11.00 -11.57
N ILE A 119 -20.45 11.89 -10.59
CA ILE A 119 -20.22 11.46 -9.20
C ILE A 119 -21.40 10.61 -8.74
N GLY A 120 -21.10 9.50 -8.07
CA GLY A 120 -22.07 8.47 -7.69
C GLY A 120 -22.30 7.40 -8.77
N GLU A 121 -21.70 7.54 -9.95
CA GLU A 121 -21.71 6.52 -10.99
C GLU A 121 -20.37 5.76 -11.05
N ASP A 122 -20.43 4.64 -11.75
CA ASP A 122 -19.32 3.71 -11.92
C ASP A 122 -18.44 4.06 -13.13
N LEU A 123 -17.15 4.21 -12.89
CA LEU A 123 -16.13 4.31 -13.94
C LEU A 123 -15.75 2.91 -14.42
N PHE A 124 -16.23 2.54 -15.60
CA PHE A 124 -15.86 1.30 -16.27
C PHE A 124 -14.71 1.52 -17.26
N PHE A 125 -13.64 0.73 -17.11
CA PHE A 125 -12.52 0.73 -18.03
C PHE A 125 -11.84 -0.64 -18.13
N SER A 126 -11.15 -0.86 -19.23
CA SER A 126 -10.34 -2.06 -19.45
C SER A 126 -8.97 -1.71 -20.02
N PHE A 127 -8.00 -2.59 -19.82
CA PHE A 127 -6.65 -2.47 -20.35
C PHE A 127 -5.98 -3.86 -20.37
N THR A 128 -4.94 -4.00 -21.18
CA THR A 128 -4.12 -5.21 -21.24
C THR A 128 -2.74 -4.90 -20.69
N VAL A 129 -2.22 -5.79 -19.85
CA VAL A 129 -0.85 -5.76 -19.34
C VAL A 129 -0.09 -6.92 -19.96
N ARG A 130 1.04 -6.62 -20.62
CA ARG A 130 1.97 -7.62 -21.15
C ARG A 130 3.32 -7.48 -20.47
N SER A 131 3.78 -8.57 -19.86
CA SER A 131 5.16 -8.70 -19.41
C SER A 131 6.08 -8.77 -20.63
N GLU A 132 7.15 -7.97 -20.66
CA GLU A 132 8.23 -8.04 -21.66
C GLU A 132 9.52 -8.59 -21.03
N GLN A 133 9.37 -9.27 -19.89
CA GLN A 133 10.47 -9.91 -19.17
C GLN A 133 10.81 -11.26 -19.79
N SER A 134 12.09 -11.62 -19.73
CA SER A 134 12.60 -12.94 -20.12
C SER A 134 12.49 -13.99 -19.01
N LYS A 135 12.21 -13.56 -17.77
CA LYS A 135 12.04 -14.41 -16.58
C LYS A 135 10.72 -14.12 -15.88
N GLN A 136 10.28 -15.07 -15.05
CA GLN A 136 9.13 -14.85 -14.19
C GLN A 136 9.39 -13.67 -13.26
N THR A 137 8.45 -12.72 -13.22
CA THR A 137 8.61 -11.43 -12.53
C THR A 137 7.38 -11.14 -11.69
N ARG A 138 7.57 -10.64 -10.46
CA ARG A 138 6.44 -10.25 -9.60
C ARG A 138 5.96 -8.86 -9.99
N LEU A 139 4.73 -8.76 -10.50
CA LEU A 139 4.12 -7.49 -10.86
C LEU A 139 3.09 -7.06 -9.81
N ARG A 140 3.15 -5.78 -9.44
CA ARG A 140 2.12 -5.08 -8.67
C ARG A 140 1.47 -4.06 -9.59
N ILE A 141 0.22 -4.29 -9.96
CA ILE A 141 -0.51 -3.45 -10.92
C ILE A 141 -1.45 -2.56 -10.13
N GLU A 142 -1.35 -1.25 -10.35
CA GLU A 142 -2.19 -0.24 -9.70
C GLU A 142 -2.65 0.80 -10.73
N TYR A 143 -3.80 1.43 -10.46
CA TYR A 143 -4.24 2.61 -11.20
C TYR A 143 -4.54 3.75 -10.22
N LYS A 144 -4.51 4.98 -10.74
CA LYS A 144 -4.69 6.20 -9.95
C LYS A 144 -5.82 7.03 -10.56
N ILE A 145 -6.74 7.48 -9.71
CA ILE A 145 -7.73 8.50 -10.08
C ILE A 145 -7.31 9.82 -9.45
N GLN A 146 -7.27 10.87 -10.27
CA GLN A 146 -7.06 12.24 -9.82
C GLN A 146 -8.43 12.89 -9.60
N TYR A 147 -8.76 13.22 -8.35
CA TYR A 147 -9.99 13.89 -7.98
C TYR A 147 -9.73 15.39 -7.86
N ALA A 148 -10.57 16.21 -8.49
CA ALA A 148 -10.57 17.65 -8.28
C ALA A 148 -11.11 17.97 -6.87
N LYS A 149 -10.42 18.86 -6.15
CA LYS A 149 -10.88 19.42 -4.87
C LYS A 149 -11.51 20.78 -5.08
N ILE A 150 -12.37 21.18 -4.14
CA ILE A 150 -12.99 22.52 -4.11
C ILE A 150 -11.93 23.63 -4.14
N SER A 151 -10.76 23.40 -3.54
CA SER A 151 -9.64 24.36 -3.55
C SER A 151 -8.92 24.52 -4.90
N GLY A 152 -9.38 23.87 -5.97
CA GLY A 152 -8.71 23.84 -7.28
C GLY A 152 -7.51 22.90 -7.36
N LYS A 153 -7.05 22.35 -6.23
CA LYS A 153 -6.01 21.31 -6.18
C LYS A 153 -6.56 19.94 -6.55
N THR A 154 -5.70 18.97 -6.83
CA THR A 154 -6.10 17.57 -7.03
C THR A 154 -5.66 16.68 -5.86
N SER A 155 -6.47 15.66 -5.56
CA SER A 155 -6.06 14.50 -4.76
C SER A 155 -5.84 13.29 -5.65
N LYS A 156 -4.94 12.40 -5.24
CA LYS A 156 -4.71 11.11 -5.90
C LYS A 156 -5.25 9.99 -5.02
N LYS A 157 -6.06 9.11 -5.59
CA LYS A 157 -6.47 7.84 -4.95
C LYS A 157 -5.89 6.68 -5.75
N VAL A 158 -5.14 5.83 -5.06
CA VAL A 158 -4.45 4.68 -5.65
C VAL A 158 -5.24 3.42 -5.34
N PHE A 159 -5.52 2.64 -6.39
CA PHE A 159 -6.26 1.39 -6.33
C PHE A 159 -5.39 0.26 -6.85
N GLN A 160 -5.31 -0.82 -6.08
CA GLN A 160 -4.61 -2.04 -6.51
C GLN A 160 -5.51 -2.84 -7.45
N VAL A 161 -4.96 -3.31 -8.55
CA VAL A 161 -5.62 -4.18 -9.53
C VAL A 161 -5.35 -5.62 -9.16
N GLU A 162 -4.08 -5.98 -9.13
CA GLU A 162 -3.59 -7.33 -8.88
C GLU A 162 -2.13 -7.26 -8.40
N GLU A 163 -1.70 -8.28 -7.68
CA GLU A 163 -0.28 -8.52 -7.41
C GLU A 163 0.00 -10.02 -7.49
N ARG A 164 0.84 -10.44 -8.44
CA ARG A 164 1.22 -11.85 -8.62
C ARG A 164 2.49 -12.00 -9.46
N LEU A 165 2.95 -13.23 -9.61
CA LEU A 165 4.00 -13.58 -10.57
C LEU A 165 3.40 -13.65 -11.98
N PHE A 166 4.08 -13.01 -12.93
CA PHE A 166 3.81 -13.09 -14.36
C PHE A 166 4.87 -13.95 -15.01
N GLN A 167 4.46 -14.81 -15.92
CA GLN A 167 5.36 -15.57 -16.78
C GLN A 167 6.01 -14.66 -17.84
N PRO A 168 7.17 -15.07 -18.40
CA PRO A 168 7.77 -14.38 -19.54
C PRO A 168 6.76 -14.20 -20.68
N ASN A 169 6.68 -12.99 -21.25
CA ASN A 169 5.74 -12.65 -22.34
C ASN A 169 4.24 -12.81 -22.02
N GLU A 170 3.86 -13.07 -20.76
CA GLU A 170 2.46 -13.23 -20.38
C GLU A 170 1.67 -11.94 -20.63
N SER A 171 0.46 -12.10 -21.17
CA SER A 171 -0.46 -11.00 -21.43
C SER A 171 -1.80 -11.27 -20.75
N THR A 172 -2.29 -10.31 -19.96
CA THR A 172 -3.55 -10.41 -19.21
C THR A 172 -4.39 -9.15 -19.42
N SER A 173 -5.69 -9.35 -19.69
CA SER A 173 -6.65 -8.26 -19.81
C SER A 173 -7.43 -8.07 -18.52
N TYR A 174 -7.57 -6.82 -18.10
CA TYR A 174 -8.31 -6.43 -16.91
C TYR A 174 -9.53 -5.61 -17.29
N GLN A 175 -10.63 -5.83 -16.56
CA GLN A 175 -11.79 -4.96 -16.54
C GLN A 175 -11.96 -4.46 -15.11
N LYS A 176 -12.13 -3.15 -14.95
CA LYS A 176 -12.33 -2.52 -13.65
C LYS A 176 -13.60 -1.69 -13.66
N ASN A 177 -14.33 -1.83 -12.57
CA ASN A 177 -15.39 -0.93 -12.17
C ASN A 177 -14.93 -0.19 -10.91
N ASN A 178 -15.12 1.12 -10.87
CA ASN A 178 -14.84 1.92 -9.69
C ASN A 178 -15.92 2.99 -9.49
N LEU A 179 -16.65 2.88 -8.39
CA LEU A 179 -17.63 3.86 -7.97
C LEU A 179 -16.96 5.20 -7.65
N LEU A 180 -17.35 6.25 -8.37
CA LEU A 180 -16.81 7.59 -8.18
C LEU A 180 -17.50 8.30 -7.02
N ASN A 181 -16.98 8.08 -5.82
CA ASN A 181 -17.37 8.82 -4.62
C ASN A 181 -16.49 10.07 -4.44
N ARG A 182 -17.07 11.14 -3.87
CA ARG A 182 -16.32 12.32 -3.41
C ARG A 182 -15.46 12.03 -2.19
#